data_AF-A0A318JYW3-F1
#
_entry.id   AF-A0A318JYW3-F1
#
_cell.length_a   1.000
_cell.length_b   1.000
_cell.length_c   1.000
_cell.angle_alpha   90.00
_cell.angle_beta   90.00
_cell.angle_gamma   90.00
#
_symmetry.space_group_name_H-M   'P 1'
#
loop_
_entity.id
_entity.type
_entity.pdbx_description
1 polymer ?
#
loop_
_entity_poly.entity_id
_entity_poly.type
_entity_poly.pdbx_seq_one_letter_code
_entity_poly.pdbx_strand_id
1 'polypeptide(L)'
;MVDVEQLEVVVAHRERATLRVGDVFLKVDADQTRTDVEVEAMVLAPIPTPNILWRKPPVLALAALPGTALGRLGARSTRRRPRGLRRVPPSGDCTTRRCRRGRAEASTRSRRSSTANAIG
;
A
#
# COMPACT_ATOMS: atom_id res chain seq x y z
N MET A 1 -3.68 -0.10 34.73
CA MET A 1 -4.24 -1.40 34.32
C MET A 1 -4.51 -1.32 32.84
N VAL A 2 -3.90 -2.20 32.03
CA VAL A 2 -4.21 -2.28 30.59
C VAL A 2 -5.64 -2.83 30.50
N ASP A 3 -6.49 -2.19 29.71
CA ASP A 3 -7.86 -2.63 29.41
C ASP A 3 -7.81 -4.01 28.73
N VAL A 4 -7.81 -5.09 29.53
CA VAL A 4 -7.75 -6.49 29.07
C VAL A 4 -9.11 -7.05 28.66
N GLU A 5 -10.13 -6.20 28.54
CA GLU A 5 -11.51 -6.63 28.28
C GLU A 5 -11.83 -6.83 26.80
N GLN A 6 -10.96 -6.37 25.88
CA GLN A 6 -11.23 -6.42 24.45
C GLN A 6 -10.28 -7.36 23.70
N LEU A 7 -10.88 -8.41 23.13
CA LEU A 7 -10.27 -9.34 22.19
C LEU A 7 -10.80 -9.06 20.79
N GLU A 8 -9.90 -8.79 19.85
CA GLU A 8 -10.22 -8.55 18.44
C GLU A 8 -9.67 -9.69 17.59
N VAL A 9 -10.53 -10.30 16.77
CA VAL A 9 -10.09 -11.24 15.73
C VAL A 9 -9.68 -10.43 14.51
N VAL A 10 -8.37 -10.29 14.28
CA VAL A 10 -7.83 -9.50 13.15
C VAL A 10 -7.96 -10.29 11.84
N VAL A 11 -7.59 -11.58 11.87
CA VAL A 11 -7.70 -12.51 10.74
C VAL A 11 -8.02 -13.89 11.28
N ALA A 12 -8.94 -14.61 10.65
CA ALA A 12 -9.19 -16.02 10.95
C ALA A 12 -9.41 -16.84 9.68
N HIS A 13 -8.68 -17.94 9.57
CA HIS A 13 -8.88 -19.00 8.57
C HIS A 13 -8.66 -20.37 9.23
N ARG A 14 -8.86 -21.47 8.48
CA ARG A 14 -8.85 -22.83 9.05
C ARG A 14 -7.51 -23.23 9.69
N GLU A 15 -6.40 -22.78 9.13
CA GLU A 15 -5.06 -23.17 9.59
C GLU A 15 -4.44 -22.16 10.57
N ARG A 16 -4.88 -20.90 10.52
CA ARG A 16 -4.27 -19.83 11.32
C ARG A 16 -5.25 -18.75 11.70
N ALA A 17 -4.99 -18.14 12.84
CA ALA A 17 -5.71 -16.97 13.31
C ALA A 17 -4.72 -15.94 13.87
N THR A 18 -5.08 -14.68 13.76
CA THR A 18 -4.40 -13.58 14.45
C THR A 18 -5.41 -12.87 15.33
N LEU A 19 -5.14 -12.85 16.62
CA LEU A 19 -5.93 -12.17 17.63
C LEU A 19 -5.15 -10.97 18.15
N ARG A 20 -5.86 -9.92 18.57
CA ARG A 20 -5.30 -8.80 19.31
C ARG A 20 -5.96 -8.75 20.69
N VAL A 21 -5.15 -8.69 21.73
CA VAL A 21 -5.57 -8.54 23.12
C VAL A 21 -4.84 -7.34 23.69
N GLY A 22 -5.53 -6.21 23.81
CA GLY A 22 -4.90 -4.92 24.09
C GLY A 22 -3.78 -4.59 23.09
N ASP A 23 -2.54 -4.53 23.56
CA ASP A 23 -1.35 -4.26 22.74
C ASP A 23 -0.52 -5.51 22.44
N VAL A 24 -1.11 -6.70 22.56
CA VAL A 24 -0.47 -7.97 22.22
C VAL A 24 -1.17 -8.57 21.00
N PHE A 25 -0.37 -9.05 20.05
CA PHE A 25 -0.85 -9.85 18.92
C PHE A 25 -0.50 -11.32 19.15
N LEU A 26 -1.50 -12.19 19.06
CA LEU A 26 -1.36 -13.64 19.13
C LEU A 26 -1.53 -14.22 17.74
N LYS A 27 -0.48 -14.86 17.22
CA LYS A 27 -0.54 -15.65 16.00
C LYS A 27 -0.69 -17.11 16.39
N VAL A 28 -1.83 -17.69 16.03
CA VAL A 28 -2.12 -19.12 16.20
C VAL A 28 -1.90 -19.79 14.85
N ASP A 29 -0.98 -20.75 14.76
CA ASP A 29 -0.68 -21.51 13.55
C ASP A 29 -0.59 -23.00 13.90
N ALA A 30 -1.34 -23.84 13.19
CA ALA A 30 -1.32 -25.29 13.42
C ALA A 30 0.06 -25.93 13.12
N ASP A 31 0.89 -25.27 12.30
CA ASP A 31 2.22 -25.75 11.94
C ASP A 31 3.30 -24.82 12.52
N GLN A 32 4.01 -25.34 13.52
CA GLN A 32 5.04 -24.63 14.27
C GLN A 32 6.24 -24.23 13.38
N THR A 33 6.55 -24.99 12.34
CA THR A 33 7.73 -24.72 11.49
C THR A 33 7.61 -23.37 10.78
N ARG A 34 6.40 -23.00 10.38
CA ARG A 34 6.09 -21.68 9.79
C ARG A 34 6.34 -20.54 10.79
N THR A 35 6.01 -20.75 12.05
CA THR A 35 6.26 -19.78 13.14
C THR A 35 7.76 -19.65 13.43
N ASP A 36 8.51 -20.74 13.34
CA ASP A 36 9.96 -20.73 13.57
C ASP A 36 10.68 -19.93 12.49
N VAL A 37 10.32 -20.14 11.21
CA VAL A 37 10.82 -19.35 10.08
C VAL A 37 10.48 -17.86 10.23
N GLU A 38 9.28 -17.53 10.71
CA GLU A 38 8.91 -16.14 10.97
C GLU A 38 9.82 -15.49 12.02
N VAL A 39 10.09 -16.19 13.13
CA VAL A 39 10.97 -15.68 14.17
C VAL A 39 12.41 -15.52 13.68
N GLU A 40 12.92 -16.47 12.90
CA GLU A 40 14.25 -16.35 12.27
C GLU A 40 14.30 -15.13 11.35
N ALA A 41 13.28 -14.93 10.51
CA ALA A 41 13.20 -13.77 9.64
C ALA A 41 13.15 -12.44 10.42
N MET A 42 12.50 -12.42 11.58
CA MET A 42 12.46 -11.23 12.45
C MET A 42 13.84 -10.86 13.00
N VAL A 43 14.70 -11.85 13.29
CA VAL A 43 16.07 -11.64 13.76
C VAL A 43 16.95 -11.06 12.66
N LEU A 44 16.72 -11.45 11.40
CA LEU A 44 17.51 -11.01 10.25
C LEU A 44 17.09 -9.63 9.71
N ALA A 45 15.96 -9.09 10.15
CA ALA A 45 15.39 -7.88 9.57
C ALA A 45 16.25 -6.63 9.88
N PRO A 46 16.58 -5.77 8.87
CA PRO A 46 17.33 -4.53 9.08
C PRO A 46 16.44 -3.38 9.58
N ILE A 47 15.27 -3.69 10.13
CA ILE A 47 14.26 -2.75 10.61
C ILE A 47 13.69 -3.24 11.94
N PRO A 48 13.10 -2.35 12.76
CA PRO A 48 12.45 -2.77 14.00
C PRO A 48 11.39 -3.84 13.76
N THR A 49 11.50 -4.95 14.48
CA THR A 49 10.50 -6.03 14.51
C THR A 49 9.80 -6.07 15.87
N PRO A 50 8.58 -6.63 15.94
CA PRO A 50 7.87 -6.80 17.21
C PRO A 50 8.71 -7.58 18.24
N ASN A 51 8.65 -7.18 19.51
CA ASN A 51 9.25 -7.99 20.58
C ASN A 51 8.46 -9.29 20.75
N ILE A 52 9.16 -10.42 20.80
CA ILE A 52 8.57 -11.72 21.10
C ILE A 52 8.36 -11.82 22.61
N LEU A 53 7.10 -11.90 23.04
CA LEU A 53 6.75 -11.98 24.46
C LEU A 53 6.83 -13.42 24.98
N TRP A 54 6.32 -14.37 24.21
CA TRP A 54 6.46 -15.80 24.48
C TRP A 54 6.20 -16.63 23.23
N ARG A 55 6.72 -17.86 23.24
CA ARG A 55 6.54 -18.88 22.20
C ARG A 55 6.12 -20.18 22.86
N LYS A 56 4.88 -20.60 22.61
CA LYS A 56 4.37 -21.89 23.08
C LYS A 56 3.44 -22.43 21.98
N PRO A 57 3.84 -23.46 21.23
CA PRO A 57 3.03 -24.02 20.15
C PRO A 57 1.58 -24.27 20.60
N PRO A 58 0.57 -23.91 19.80
CA PRO A 58 0.63 -23.36 18.43
C PRO A 58 0.74 -21.83 18.35
N VAL A 59 1.11 -21.14 19.44
CA VAL A 59 0.96 -19.68 19.57
C VAL A 59 2.30 -18.96 19.68
N LEU A 60 2.43 -17.91 18.87
CA LEU A 60 3.45 -16.88 18.98
C LEU A 60 2.82 -15.57 19.46
N ALA A 61 3.32 -15.03 20.58
CA ALA A 61 2.86 -13.76 21.13
C ALA A 61 3.88 -12.65 20.86
N LEU A 62 3.38 -11.56 20.28
CA LEU A 62 4.17 -10.41 19.85
C LEU A 62 3.63 -9.13 20.51
N ALA A 63 4.54 -8.27 20.96
CA ALA A 63 4.18 -6.92 21.35
C ALA A 63 3.72 -6.10 20.13
N ALA A 64 2.81 -5.15 20.32
CA ALA A 64 2.51 -4.17 19.30
C ALA A 64 3.78 -3.41 18.88
N LEU A 65 4.03 -3.34 17.57
CA LEU A 65 5.15 -2.56 17.04
C LEU A 65 4.78 -1.07 17.07
N PRO A 66 5.58 -0.20 17.71
CA PRO A 66 5.31 1.23 17.72
C PRO A 66 5.33 1.81 16.31
N GLY A 67 4.32 2.59 15.96
CA GLY A 67 4.25 3.27 14.68
C GLY A 67 2.83 3.49 14.19
N THR A 68 2.70 4.03 12.98
CA THR A 68 1.41 4.24 12.32
C THR A 68 1.40 3.49 11.00
N ALA A 69 0.41 2.62 10.82
CA ALA A 69 0.23 1.88 9.58
C ALA A 69 0.05 2.86 8.39
N LEU A 70 0.86 2.69 7.35
CA LEU A 70 0.82 3.55 6.14
C LEU A 70 -0.45 3.33 5.29
N GLY A 71 -1.19 2.27 5.55
CA GLY A 71 -2.44 1.94 4.87
C GLY A 71 -3.10 0.71 5.50
N ARG A 72 -4.37 0.47 5.16
CA ARG A 72 -5.13 -0.72 5.56
C ARG A 72 -5.62 -1.45 4.32
N LEU A 73 -5.54 -2.77 4.32
CA LEU A 73 -6.06 -3.58 3.22
C LEU A 73 -7.57 -3.34 3.05
N GLY A 74 -8.04 -3.16 1.80
CA GLY A 74 -9.43 -2.81 1.50
C GLY A 74 -9.75 -1.31 1.55
N ALA A 75 -8.90 -0.50 2.20
CA ALA A 75 -9.02 0.96 2.12
C ALA A 75 -8.28 1.49 0.88
N ARG A 76 -8.87 2.47 0.20
CA ARG A 76 -8.18 3.17 -0.89
C ARG A 76 -6.96 3.88 -0.33
N SER A 77 -5.78 3.66 -0.93
CA SER A 77 -4.59 4.41 -0.60
C SER A 77 -4.83 5.90 -0.87
N THR A 78 -4.44 6.78 0.06
CA THR A 78 -4.44 8.24 -0.12
C THR A 78 -3.46 8.71 -1.20
N ARG A 79 -2.63 7.81 -1.72
CA ARG A 79 -1.72 8.05 -2.85
C ARG A 79 -2.51 8.49 -4.08
N ARG A 80 -2.65 9.80 -4.24
CA ARG A 80 -3.10 10.42 -5.49
C ARG A 80 -2.06 10.11 -6.57
N ARG A 81 -2.48 9.49 -7.67
CA ARG A 81 -1.71 9.63 -8.91
C ARG A 81 -1.68 11.11 -9.27
N PRO A 82 -0.53 11.70 -9.63
CA PRO A 82 -0.52 13.04 -10.19
C PRO A 82 -1.40 13.03 -11.44
N ARG A 83 -2.45 13.88 -11.46
CA ARG A 83 -3.21 14.18 -12.67
C ARG A 83 -2.24 14.82 -13.64
N GLY A 84 -2.03 14.19 -14.80
CA GLY A 84 -1.25 14.79 -15.88
C GLY A 84 0.03 14.07 -16.29
N LEU A 85 0.35 12.89 -15.73
CA LEU A 85 1.23 11.96 -16.45
C LEU A 85 0.48 11.47 -17.69
N ARG A 86 0.52 12.28 -18.75
CA ARG A 86 0.20 11.83 -20.10
C ARG A 86 1.10 10.62 -20.32
N ARG A 87 0.50 9.47 -20.68
CA ARG A 87 1.27 8.40 -21.31
C ARG A 87 1.99 9.07 -22.49
N VAL A 88 3.31 9.21 -22.40
CA VAL A 88 4.13 9.49 -23.58
C VAL A 88 3.87 8.29 -24.48
N PRO A 89 3.23 8.45 -25.65
CA PRO A 89 3.08 7.34 -26.57
C PRO A 89 4.48 6.82 -26.90
N PRO A 90 4.67 5.49 -27.07
CA PRO A 90 5.94 4.98 -27.55
C PRO A 90 6.29 5.74 -28.84
N SER A 91 7.57 6.09 -29.00
CA SER A 91 8.10 6.81 -30.16
C SER A 91 8.03 5.95 -31.42
N GLY A 92 6.82 5.72 -31.90
CA GLY A 92 6.49 5.04 -33.13
C GLY A 92 5.28 5.72 -33.74
N ASP A 93 5.25 5.78 -35.07
CA ASP A 93 4.20 6.45 -35.83
C ASP A 93 2.82 5.92 -35.44
N CYS A 94 2.04 6.75 -34.74
CA CYS A 94 0.72 6.38 -34.29
C CYS A 94 -0.28 6.52 -35.44
N THR A 95 -0.62 5.40 -36.09
CA THR A 95 -1.58 5.34 -37.20
C THR A 95 -3.05 5.42 -36.77
N THR A 96 -3.34 5.56 -35.47
CA THR A 96 -4.72 5.55 -34.96
C THR A 96 -5.45 6.89 -35.19
N ARG A 97 -6.75 6.82 -35.55
CA ARG A 97 -7.59 8.00 -35.82
C ARG A 97 -7.63 9.03 -34.68
N ARG A 98 -7.35 8.62 -33.44
CA ARG A 98 -7.37 9.49 -32.25
C ARG A 98 -6.26 10.55 -32.27
N CYS A 99 -5.11 10.28 -32.91
CA CYS A 99 -4.02 11.24 -33.04
C CYS A 99 -4.28 12.34 -34.08
N ARG A 100 -5.01 12.04 -35.16
CA ARG A 100 -5.33 13.05 -36.19
C ARG A 100 -6.19 14.20 -35.66
N ARG A 101 -7.11 13.94 -34.72
CA ARG A 101 -7.92 15.00 -34.10
C ARG A 101 -7.11 15.95 -33.21
N GLY A 102 -6.12 15.46 -32.47
CA GLY A 102 -5.28 16.29 -31.59
C GLY A 102 -4.39 17.28 -32.36
N ARG A 103 -3.93 16.93 -33.57
CA ARG A 103 -3.13 17.83 -34.42
C ARG A 103 -3.96 18.96 -35.04
N ALA A 104 -5.26 18.73 -35.26
CA ALA A 104 -6.16 19.75 -35.80
C ALA A 104 -6.49 20.86 -34.78
N GLU A 105 -6.66 20.50 -33.49
CA GLU A 105 -6.97 21.48 -32.43
C GLU A 105 -5.74 22.29 -31.98
N ALA A 106 -4.52 21.73 -32.08
CA ALA A 106 -3.29 22.48 -31.78
C ALA A 106 -3.01 23.60 -32.80
N SER A 107 -3.40 23.41 -34.06
CA SER A 107 -3.21 24.39 -35.14
C SER A 107 -4.11 25.62 -34.98
N THR A 108 -5.36 25.44 -34.53
CA THR A 108 -6.32 26.54 -34.37
C THR A 108 -6.08 27.41 -33.14
N ARG A 109 -5.40 26.90 -32.10
CA ARG A 109 -5.06 27.70 -30.92
C ARG A 109 -3.91 28.68 -31.18
N SER A 110 -2.95 28.32 -32.05
CA SER A 110 -1.83 29.18 -32.42
C SER A 110 -2.26 30.43 -33.21
N ARG A 111 -3.27 30.31 -34.08
CA ARG A 111 -3.77 31.44 -34.89
C ARG A 111 -4.57 32.49 -34.12
N ARG A 112 -5.17 32.17 -32.96
CA ARG A 112 -5.92 33.17 -32.17
C ARG A 112 -5.03 34.06 -31.30
N SER A 113 -3.78 33.68 -31.06
CA SER A 113 -2.82 34.46 -30.26
C SER A 113 -2.07 35.56 -31.05
N SER A 114 -2.16 35.60 -32.38
CA SER A 114 -1.38 36.53 -33.21
C SER A 114 -2.14 37.75 -33.76
N THR A 115 -3.42 37.96 -33.42
CA THR A 115 -4.17 39.16 -33.85
C THR A 115 -4.49 40.15 -32.73
N ALA A 116 -3.82 40.06 -31.58
CA ALA A 116 -4.08 40.94 -30.43
C ALA A 116 -3.03 42.04 -30.18
N ASN A 117 -2.02 42.22 -31.03
CA ASN A 117 -1.06 43.33 -30.88
C ASN A 117 -0.76 43.99 -32.23
N ALA A 118 -1.63 44.91 -32.64
CA ALA A 118 -1.35 45.91 -33.66
C ALA A 118 -2.16 47.17 -33.34
N ILE A 119 -1.82 47.84 -32.24
CA ILE A 119 -2.04 49.27 -32.04
C ILE A 119 -0.76 49.79 -31.38
N GLY A 120 -0.05 50.65 -32.11
CA GLY A 120 1.24 51.24 -31.76
C GLY A 120 1.82 51.92 -32.99
#